data_AF-A0A921KBJ0-F1
#
_entry.id   AF-A0A921KBJ0-F1
#
_cell.length_a   1.000
_cell.length_b   1.000
_cell.length_c   1.000
_cell.angle_alpha   90.00
_cell.angle_beta   90.00
_cell.angle_gamma   90.00
#
_symmetry.space_group_name_H-M   'P 1'
#
loop_
_entity.id
_entity.type
_entity.pdbx_description
1 polymer ?
#
loop_
_entity_poly.entity_id
_entity_poly.type
_entity_poly.pdbx_seq_one_letter_code
_entity_poly.pdbx_strand_id
1 'polypeptide(L)'
;MNKLKRVIVLKWYSICLAIGSIAYGMYLQIYPISISHNVSYEIITNVLGSEWLASLLVIFGLAKLLFIGINHDRGRLIALSGLIFLWTLVAVGFYIQHINGHINSGWIVCAIIIFQAMGISQRGNFNR
;
A
#
# COMPACT_ATOMS: atom_id res chain seq x y z
N MET A 1 5.45 9.16 -25.71
CA MET A 1 4.91 7.81 -25.41
C MET A 1 3.45 7.75 -25.85
N ASN A 2 3.06 6.78 -26.68
CA ASN A 2 1.70 6.69 -27.23
C ASN A 2 0.66 6.45 -26.12
N LYS A 3 -0.56 6.97 -26.29
CA LYS A 3 -1.67 6.90 -25.31
C LYS A 3 -1.94 5.46 -24.83
N LEU A 4 -1.89 4.49 -25.74
CA LEU A 4 -2.08 3.06 -25.44
C LEU A 4 -0.99 2.49 -24.52
N LYS A 5 0.30 2.77 -24.81
CA LYS A 5 1.43 2.33 -23.98
C LYS A 5 1.32 2.89 -22.56
N ARG A 6 0.90 4.15 -22.42
CA ARG A 6 0.68 4.80 -21.11
C ARG A 6 -0.39 4.09 -20.28
N VAL A 7 -1.52 3.72 -20.89
CA VAL A 7 -2.63 3.03 -20.20
C VAL A 7 -2.20 1.64 -19.74
N ILE A 8 -1.49 0.89 -20.58
CA ILE A 8 -0.99 -0.45 -20.24
C ILE A 8 -0.03 -0.38 -19.05
N VAL A 9 0.91 0.56 -19.08
CA VAL A 9 1.89 0.74 -18.00
C VAL A 9 1.21 1.11 -16.67
N LEU A 10 0.23 2.01 -16.69
CA LEU A 10 -0.51 2.40 -15.47
C LEU A 10 -1.33 1.24 -14.89
N LYS A 11 -1.94 0.41 -15.76
CA LYS A 11 -2.64 -0.80 -15.32
C LYS A 11 -1.69 -1.79 -14.65
N TRP A 12 -0.50 -2.01 -15.24
CA TRP A 12 0.53 -2.86 -14.66
C TRP A 12 0.99 -2.39 -13.29
N TYR A 13 1.34 -1.11 -13.13
CA TYR A 13 1.71 -0.57 -11.81
C TYR A 13 0.59 -0.70 -10.79
N SER A 14 -0.67 -0.48 -11.21
CA SER A 14 -1.83 -0.65 -10.33
C SER A 14 -2.02 -2.10 -9.88
N ILE A 15 -1.71 -3.08 -10.74
CA ILE A 15 -1.76 -4.51 -10.40
C ILE A 15 -0.60 -4.89 -9.48
N CYS A 16 0.63 -4.46 -9.80
CA CYS A 16 1.81 -4.68 -8.98
C CYS A 16 1.64 -4.10 -7.56
N LEU A 17 1.07 -2.90 -7.44
CA LEU A 17 0.74 -2.29 -6.16
C LEU A 17 -0.20 -3.18 -5.34
N ALA A 18 -1.26 -3.68 -5.97
CA ALA A 18 -2.25 -4.51 -5.29
C ALA A 18 -1.65 -5.85 -4.84
N ILE A 19 -0.92 -6.54 -5.73
CA ILE A 19 -0.24 -7.79 -5.42
C ILE A 19 0.82 -7.59 -4.33
N GLY A 20 1.64 -6.54 -4.43
CA GLY A 20 2.66 -6.22 -3.42
C GLY A 20 2.05 -5.91 -2.06
N SER A 21 0.90 -5.22 -2.03
CA SER A 21 0.16 -4.97 -0.79
C SER A 21 -0.39 -6.26 -0.17
N ILE A 22 -0.91 -7.17 -0.99
CA ILE A 22 -1.37 -8.49 -0.53
C ILE A 22 -0.20 -9.30 0.02
N ALA A 23 0.89 -9.40 -0.73
CA ALA A 23 2.07 -10.15 -0.33
C ALA A 23 2.67 -9.62 0.97
N TYR A 24 2.74 -8.29 1.12
CA TYR A 24 3.23 -7.66 2.34
C TYR A 24 2.27 -7.86 3.52
N GLY A 25 0.96 -7.72 3.31
CA GLY A 25 -0.04 -8.02 4.34
C GLY A 25 -0.01 -9.49 4.79
N MET A 26 0.13 -10.44 3.86
CA MET A 26 0.31 -11.86 4.18
C MET A 26 1.62 -12.12 4.93
N TYR A 27 2.72 -11.49 4.50
CA TYR A 27 4.00 -11.56 5.20
C TYR A 27 3.87 -11.11 6.67
N LEU A 28 3.16 -10.01 6.92
CA LEU A 28 2.89 -9.52 8.26
C LEU A 28 2.05 -10.49 9.11
N GLN A 29 1.10 -11.21 8.51
CA GLN A 29 0.32 -12.24 9.20
C GLN A 29 1.14 -13.49 9.52
N ILE A 30 2.03 -13.92 8.63
CA ILE A 30 2.84 -15.14 8.79
C ILE A 30 3.99 -14.92 9.79
N TYR A 31 4.55 -13.71 9.82
CA TYR A 31 5.69 -13.36 10.69
C TYR A 31 5.31 -12.26 11.71
N PRO A 32 4.39 -12.55 12.66
CA PRO A 32 3.93 -11.55 13.63
C PRO A 32 5.01 -11.11 14.62
N ILE A 33 6.07 -11.92 14.80
CA ILE A 33 7.24 -11.57 15.64
C ILE A 33 8.01 -10.36 15.07
N SER A 34 8.00 -10.17 13.75
CA SER A 34 8.55 -8.98 13.10
C SER A 34 7.75 -7.71 13.43
N ILE A 35 6.60 -7.84 14.07
CA ILE A 35 5.74 -6.73 14.45
C ILE A 35 5.80 -6.51 15.97
N SER A 36 5.74 -7.57 16.77
CA SER A 36 5.73 -7.44 18.24
C SER A 36 7.08 -7.02 18.86
N HIS A 37 8.19 -7.11 18.11
CA HIS A 37 9.52 -6.70 18.60
C HIS A 37 10.17 -5.57 17.80
N ASN A 38 9.52 -5.11 16.73
CA ASN A 38 10.00 -3.95 15.99
C ASN A 38 9.26 -2.70 16.48
N VAL A 39 10.01 -1.79 17.09
CA VAL A 39 9.57 -0.45 17.54
C VAL A 39 8.75 0.29 16.47
N SER A 40 8.98 0.00 15.19
CA SER A 40 8.21 0.56 14.06
C SER A 40 6.72 0.25 14.10
N TYR A 41 6.32 -0.86 14.72
CA TYR A 41 4.94 -1.24 14.85
C TYR A 41 4.32 -0.89 16.20
N GLU A 42 5.06 -0.52 17.24
CA GLU A 42 4.47 -0.18 18.55
C GLU A 42 3.41 0.94 18.45
N ILE A 43 3.68 1.94 17.60
CA ILE A 43 2.77 3.06 17.36
C ILE A 43 1.57 2.60 16.53
N ILE A 44 1.79 1.71 15.57
CA ILE A 44 0.73 1.12 14.74
C ILE A 44 -0.14 0.17 15.58
N THR A 45 0.45 -0.61 16.48
CA THR A 45 -0.26 -1.50 17.41
C THR A 45 -1.08 -0.72 18.41
N ASN A 46 -0.58 0.43 18.89
CA ASN A 46 -1.32 1.29 19.81
C ASN A 46 -2.50 2.01 19.16
N VAL A 47 -2.42 2.36 17.87
CA VAL A 47 -3.50 3.09 17.18
C VAL A 47 -4.49 2.15 16.47
N LEU A 48 -4.01 1.06 15.88
CA LEU A 48 -4.80 0.22 14.95
C LEU A 48 -4.71 -1.28 15.24
N GLY A 49 -3.74 -1.75 16.02
CA GLY A 49 -3.43 -3.17 16.12
C GLY A 49 -2.73 -3.69 14.86
N SER A 50 -1.60 -4.36 15.03
CA SER A 50 -0.78 -4.85 13.92
C SER A 50 -1.48 -5.86 13.01
N GLU A 51 -2.32 -6.70 13.61
CA GLU A 51 -3.11 -7.72 12.91
C GLU A 51 -4.15 -7.08 11.97
N TRP A 52 -4.70 -5.93 12.36
CA TRP A 52 -5.65 -5.18 11.55
C TRP A 52 -4.97 -4.53 10.35
N LEU A 53 -3.79 -3.93 10.51
CA LEU A 53 -3.04 -3.35 9.39
C LEU A 53 -2.75 -4.41 8.31
N ALA A 54 -2.27 -5.58 8.74
CA ALA A 54 -1.94 -6.68 7.85
C ALA A 54 -3.18 -7.16 7.08
N SER A 55 -4.29 -7.36 7.79
CA SER A 55 -5.57 -7.78 7.19
C SER A 55 -6.14 -6.72 6.24
N LEU A 56 -6.07 -5.44 6.60
CA LEU A 56 -6.53 -4.34 5.77
C LEU A 56 -5.71 -4.22 4.48
N LEU A 57 -4.39 -4.40 4.52
CA LEU A 57 -3.56 -4.41 3.31
C LEU A 57 -3.98 -5.51 2.33
N VAL A 58 -4.27 -6.71 2.83
CA VAL A 58 -4.78 -7.82 2.02
C VAL A 58 -6.17 -7.50 1.47
N ILE A 59 -7.10 -7.05 2.31
CA ILE A 59 -8.48 -6.74 1.91
C ILE A 59 -8.51 -5.66 0.84
N PHE A 60 -7.80 -4.55 1.05
CA PHE A 60 -7.76 -3.44 0.09
C PHE A 60 -7.01 -3.83 -1.20
N GLY A 61 -5.99 -4.67 -1.12
CA GLY A 61 -5.31 -5.23 -2.28
C GLY A 61 -6.22 -6.13 -3.13
N LEU A 62 -6.94 -7.05 -2.49
CA LEU A 62 -7.92 -7.93 -3.14
C LEU A 62 -9.08 -7.13 -3.74
N ALA A 63 -9.65 -6.19 -2.97
CA ALA A 63 -10.72 -5.31 -3.43
C ALA A 63 -10.29 -4.54 -4.69
N LYS A 64 -9.04 -4.03 -4.72
CA LYS A 64 -8.51 -3.33 -5.89
C LYS A 64 -8.43 -4.24 -7.13
N LEU A 65 -7.96 -5.48 -6.97
CA LEU A 65 -7.92 -6.46 -8.08
C LEU A 65 -9.34 -6.80 -8.56
N LEU A 66 -10.28 -7.01 -7.65
CA LEU A 66 -11.68 -7.27 -7.96
C LEU A 66 -12.28 -6.11 -8.77
N PHE A 67 -12.14 -4.87 -8.30
CA PHE A 67 -12.66 -3.70 -9.00
C PHE A 67 -11.96 -3.42 -10.34
N ILE A 68 -10.72 -3.90 -10.53
CA ILE A 68 -10.08 -3.92 -11.86
C ILE A 68 -10.78 -4.94 -12.77
N GLY A 69 -11.04 -6.15 -12.28
CA GLY A 69 -11.71 -7.22 -13.04
C GLY A 69 -13.13 -6.85 -13.49
N ILE A 70 -13.93 -6.23 -12.62
CA ILE A 70 -15.30 -5.78 -12.95
C ILE A 70 -15.36 -4.35 -13.53
N ASN A 71 -14.20 -3.75 -13.82
CA ASN A 71 -14.06 -2.39 -14.38
C ASN A 71 -14.82 -1.28 -13.61
N HIS A 72 -14.89 -1.38 -12.28
CA HIS A 72 -15.66 -0.48 -11.43
C HIS A 72 -14.82 0.73 -10.95
N ASP A 73 -14.91 1.86 -11.67
CA ASP A 73 -14.10 3.08 -11.46
C ASP A 73 -14.02 3.55 -10.00
N ARG A 74 -15.17 3.80 -9.37
CA ARG A 74 -15.22 4.36 -8.01
C ARG A 74 -14.60 3.41 -6.99
N GLY A 75 -14.88 2.12 -7.13
CA GLY A 75 -14.32 1.08 -6.26
C GLY A 75 -12.79 0.99 -6.40
N ARG A 76 -12.27 1.11 -7.62
CA ARG A 76 -10.81 1.15 -7.85
C ARG A 76 -10.14 2.32 -7.14
N LEU A 77 -10.77 3.49 -7.14
CA LEU A 77 -10.26 4.69 -6.48
C LEU A 77 -10.36 4.58 -4.96
N ILE A 78 -11.49 4.14 -4.41
CA ILE A 78 -11.65 3.92 -2.97
C ILE A 78 -10.61 2.92 -2.47
N ALA A 79 -10.44 1.80 -3.18
CA ALA A 79 -9.46 0.80 -2.81
C ALA A 79 -8.02 1.33 -2.89
N LEU A 80 -7.72 2.16 -3.90
CA LEU A 80 -6.42 2.82 -4.03
C LEU A 80 -6.16 3.83 -2.91
N SER A 81 -7.13 4.65 -2.55
CA SER A 81 -7.02 5.61 -1.45
C SER A 81 -6.80 4.91 -0.11
N GLY A 82 -7.49 3.79 0.13
CA GLY A 82 -7.24 2.93 1.30
C GLY A 82 -5.82 2.40 1.32
N LEU A 83 -5.32 1.87 0.20
CA LEU A 83 -3.92 1.43 0.11
C LEU A 83 -2.92 2.56 0.36
N ILE A 84 -3.15 3.76 -0.20
CA ILE A 84 -2.29 4.93 0.06
C ILE A 84 -2.24 5.24 1.55
N PHE A 85 -3.40 5.26 2.22
CA PHE A 85 -3.49 5.50 3.66
C PHE A 85 -2.71 4.44 4.46
N LEU A 86 -2.94 3.16 4.18
CA LEU A 86 -2.26 2.06 4.87
C LEU A 86 -0.74 2.10 4.65
N TRP A 87 -0.28 2.32 3.43
CA TRP A 87 1.15 2.47 3.14
C TRP A 87 1.77 3.71 3.80
N THR A 88 0.99 4.78 4.00
CA THR A 88 1.43 5.96 4.75
C THR A 88 1.66 5.62 6.22
N LEU A 89 0.75 4.85 6.84
CA LEU A 89 0.93 4.39 8.23
C LEU A 89 2.19 3.51 8.35
N VAL A 90 2.42 2.60 7.41
CA VAL A 90 3.63 1.77 7.36
C VAL A 90 4.89 2.64 7.20
N ALA A 91 4.85 3.64 6.31
CA ALA A 91 5.96 4.57 6.10
C ALA A 91 6.31 5.33 7.38
N VAL A 92 5.31 5.85 8.09
CA VAL A 92 5.47 6.56 9.36
C VAL A 92 6.07 5.63 10.41
N GLY A 93 5.58 4.40 10.55
CA GLY A 93 6.15 3.42 11.47
C GLY A 93 7.65 3.18 11.23
N PHE A 94 8.04 2.96 9.96
CA PHE A 94 9.45 2.81 9.60
C PHE A 94 10.28 4.08 9.79
N TYR A 95 9.71 5.26 9.55
CA TYR A 95 10.40 6.52 9.77
C TYR A 95 10.65 6.78 11.25
N ILE A 96 9.68 6.46 12.12
CA ILE A 96 9.84 6.61 13.56
C ILE A 96 10.92 5.65 14.10
N GLN A 97 10.95 4.41 13.61
CA GLN A 97 12.04 3.50 13.93
C GLN A 97 13.40 4.06 13.50
N HIS A 98 13.47 4.73 12.34
CA HIS A 98 14.69 5.36 11.86
C HIS A 98 15.19 6.47 12.77
N ILE A 99 14.31 7.40 13.18
CA ILE A 99 14.69 8.51 14.08
C ILE A 99 15.03 8.02 15.51
N ASN A 100 14.50 6.87 15.93
CA ASN A 100 14.81 6.24 17.22
C ASN A 100 16.15 5.46 17.23
N GLY A 101 16.99 5.64 16.20
CA GLY A 101 18.36 5.10 16.18
C GLY A 101 18.51 3.72 15.53
N HIS A 102 17.44 3.13 14.99
CA HIS A 102 17.53 1.91 14.19
C HIS A 102 17.78 2.24 12.72
N ILE A 103 18.79 1.65 12.10
CA ILE A 103 19.04 1.83 10.67
C ILE A 103 17.95 1.11 9.88
N ASN A 104 17.03 1.86 9.26
CA ASN A 104 15.96 1.33 8.43
C ASN A 104 15.65 2.27 7.26
N SER A 105 15.56 1.72 6.05
CA SER A 105 15.21 2.42 4.81
C SER A 105 13.79 2.09 4.29
N GLY A 106 13.01 1.31 5.02
CA GLY A 106 11.67 0.87 4.65
C GLY A 106 10.70 2.02 4.42
N TRP A 107 10.88 3.15 5.11
CA TRP A 107 10.10 4.37 4.90
C TRP A 107 10.29 4.97 3.50
N ILE A 108 11.49 4.85 2.91
CA ILE A 108 11.78 5.29 1.53
C ILE A 108 11.01 4.43 0.54
N VAL A 109 11.06 3.11 0.73
CA VAL A 109 10.33 2.16 -0.14
C VAL A 109 8.83 2.44 -0.10
N CYS A 110 8.28 2.66 1.10
CA CYS A 110 6.87 3.02 1.26
C CYS A 110 6.54 4.36 0.60
N ALA A 111 7.41 5.37 0.71
CA ALA A 111 7.22 6.66 0.04
C ALA A 111 7.15 6.50 -1.48
N ILE A 112 8.03 5.69 -2.08
CA ILE A 112 7.99 5.39 -3.52
C ILE A 112 6.65 4.75 -3.91
N ILE A 113 6.18 3.77 -3.13
CA ILE A 113 4.89 3.09 -3.34
C ILE A 113 3.73 4.10 -3.27
N ILE A 114 3.74 4.99 -2.26
CA ILE A 114 2.72 6.03 -2.07
C ILE A 114 2.69 7.00 -3.27
N PHE A 115 3.85 7.50 -3.71
CA PHE A 115 3.92 8.42 -4.85
C PHE A 115 3.45 7.75 -6.15
N GLN A 116 3.80 6.48 -6.36
CA GLN A 116 3.29 5.70 -7.49
C GLN A 116 1.76 5.57 -7.42
N ALA A 117 1.22 5.23 -6.25
CA ALA A 117 -0.22 5.10 -6.02
C ALA A 117 -0.97 6.43 -6.22
N MET A 118 -0.44 7.55 -5.73
CA MET A 118 -0.99 8.89 -5.97
C MET A 118 -0.98 9.25 -7.46
N GLY A 119 0.12 8.95 -8.17
CA GLY A 119 0.22 9.15 -9.61
C GLY A 119 -0.80 8.35 -10.41
N ILE A 120 -1.14 7.13 -9.97
CA ILE A 120 -2.23 6.33 -10.54
C ILE A 120 -3.59 6.98 -10.25
N SER A 121 -3.81 7.45 -9.02
CA SER A 121 -5.08 8.06 -8.59
C SER A 121 -5.44 9.30 -9.41
N GLN A 122 -4.49 10.24 -9.54
CA GLN A 122 -4.70 11.47 -10.31
C GLN A 122 -4.98 11.18 -11.78
N ARG A 123 -4.36 10.15 -12.36
CA ARG A 123 -4.48 9.80 -13.79
C ARG A 123 -5.70 8.94 -14.13
N GLY A 124 -6.31 8.29 -13.15
CA GLY A 124 -7.58 7.57 -13.32
C GLY A 124 -8.74 8.50 -13.68
N ASN A 125 -8.69 9.77 -13.26
CA ASN A 125 -9.73 10.77 -13.53
C ASN A 125 -9.63 11.44 -14.91
N PHE A 126 -8.44 11.46 -15.55
CA PHE A 126 -8.23 12.16 -16.84
C PHE A 126 -8.62 11.36 -18.09
N ASN A 127 -9.17 10.16 -17.94
CA ASN A 127 -9.70 9.36 -19.04
C ASN A 127 -11.23 9.40 -19.15
N ARG A 128 -11.88 10.31 -18.40
CA ARG A 128 -13.26 10.73 -18.66
C ARG A 128 -13.27 11.97 -19.53
#